data_AF-A0A2V5TPK9-F1
#
_entry.id   AF-A0A2V5TPK9-F1
#
_cell.length_a   1.000
_cell.length_b   1.000
_cell.length_c   1.000
_cell.angle_alpha   90.00
_cell.angle_beta   90.00
_cell.angle_gamma   90.00
#
_symmetry.space_group_name_H-M   'P 1'
#
loop_
_entity.id
_entity.type
_entity.pdbx_description
1 polymer ?
#
loop_
_entity_poly.entity_id
_entity_poly.type
_entity_poly.pdbx_seq_one_letter_code
_entity_poly.pdbx_strand_id
1 'polypeptide(L)'
;MVSNDVAHAEQGAWKGLAPGWRQLYGDFGRLGLSIEWHDFRTQRALDWGRSFHPHSVEFCLNLDGRGAVRAQGRRSDYLPGNSGYYAVADEPLSASRQAHDHHQFVTLEFSRNHLQKQFVQNEADLEPE
;
A
#
# COMPACT_ATOMS: atom_id res chain seq x y z
N MET A 1 27.65 -7.05 -2.17
CA MET A 1 27.14 -7.03 -3.55
C MET A 1 25.69 -7.51 -3.47
N VAL A 2 24.78 -6.60 -3.17
CA VAL A 2 23.40 -6.91 -2.73
C VAL A 2 22.46 -6.65 -3.89
N SER A 3 21.58 -7.60 -4.18
CA SER A 3 20.71 -7.58 -5.36
C SER A 3 19.77 -6.40 -5.35
N ASN A 4 19.70 -5.74 -6.50
CA ASN A 4 18.89 -4.57 -6.82
C ASN A 4 17.37 -4.87 -6.81
N ASP A 5 16.93 -6.13 -6.77
CA ASP A 5 15.61 -6.51 -7.28
C ASP A 5 14.38 -6.01 -6.49
N VAL A 6 14.46 -5.82 -5.17
CA VAL A 6 13.27 -5.48 -4.35
C VAL A 6 12.90 -3.99 -4.47
N ALA A 7 13.89 -3.10 -4.39
CA ALA A 7 13.69 -1.67 -4.65
C ALA A 7 13.28 -1.38 -6.11
N HIS A 8 13.55 -2.31 -7.04
CA HIS A 8 13.16 -2.18 -8.44
C HIS A 8 11.69 -2.56 -8.71
N ALA A 9 11.06 -3.38 -7.87
CA ALA A 9 9.68 -3.82 -8.07
C ALA A 9 8.69 -2.65 -7.94
N GLU A 10 8.85 -1.83 -6.89
CA GLU A 10 8.01 -0.63 -6.66
C GLU A 10 8.36 0.52 -7.60
N GLN A 11 9.65 0.75 -7.84
CA GLN A 11 10.09 1.71 -8.86
C GLN A 11 9.54 1.35 -10.25
N GLY A 12 9.26 0.08 -10.54
CA GLY A 12 8.66 -0.38 -11.77
C GLY A 12 7.17 -0.04 -11.91
N ALA A 13 6.41 -0.04 -10.81
CA ALA A 13 4.98 0.33 -10.81
C ALA A 13 4.80 1.85 -11.00
N TRP A 14 5.69 2.66 -10.43
CA TRP A 14 5.63 4.13 -10.46
C TRP A 14 6.54 4.77 -11.53
N LYS A 15 7.28 3.98 -12.31
CA LYS A 15 8.15 4.42 -13.43
C LYS A 15 7.29 5.05 -14.54
N GLY A 16 6.96 6.33 -14.36
CA GLY A 16 6.12 7.12 -15.26
C GLY A 16 5.21 8.13 -14.55
N LEU A 17 5.00 7.99 -13.23
CA LEU A 17 4.18 8.88 -12.39
C LEU A 17 5.06 9.74 -11.44
N ALA A 18 6.31 9.97 -11.83
CA ALA A 18 7.40 10.41 -10.96
C ALA A 18 7.40 11.89 -10.47
N PRO A 19 6.30 12.65 -10.48
CA PRO A 19 6.15 13.69 -9.44
C PRO A 19 5.17 13.30 -8.32
N GLY A 20 4.46 12.18 -8.43
CA GLY A 20 3.32 11.87 -7.58
C GLY A 20 3.50 10.77 -6.54
N TRP A 21 4.71 10.25 -6.33
CA TRP A 21 5.02 9.32 -5.26
C TRP A 21 6.15 9.88 -4.40
N ARG A 22 6.03 9.76 -3.08
CA ARG A 22 7.07 10.16 -2.13
C ARG A 22 7.06 9.28 -0.89
N GLN A 23 8.18 8.64 -0.61
CA GLN A 23 8.46 8.04 0.70
C GLN A 23 8.41 9.13 1.80
N LEU A 24 7.55 8.97 2.80
CA LEU A 24 7.49 9.86 3.96
C LEU A 24 8.35 9.32 5.10
N TYR A 25 8.31 8.02 5.34
CA TYR A 25 9.08 7.36 6.40
C TYR A 25 9.24 5.87 6.09
N GLY A 26 10.29 5.25 6.64
CA GLY A 26 10.49 3.82 6.51
C GLY A 26 11.22 3.40 5.23
N ASP A 27 11.25 2.09 5.04
CA ASP A 27 11.80 1.37 3.89
C ASP A 27 11.25 -0.06 4.04
N PHE A 28 10.31 -0.46 3.19
CA PHE A 28 9.64 -1.75 3.36
C PHE A 28 10.63 -2.92 3.30
N GLY A 29 11.56 -2.89 2.35
CA GLY A 29 12.55 -3.95 2.16
C GLY A 29 13.53 -4.09 3.34
N ARG A 30 13.95 -2.97 3.93
CA ARG A 30 14.95 -2.96 5.01
C ARG A 30 14.35 -3.03 6.40
N LEU A 31 13.27 -2.28 6.65
CA LEU A 31 12.67 -2.11 7.97
C LEU A 31 11.40 -2.94 8.14
N GLY A 32 10.82 -3.44 7.04
CA GLY A 32 9.53 -4.11 7.05
C GLY A 32 8.36 -3.16 7.29
N LEU A 33 8.58 -1.85 7.14
CA LEU A 33 7.55 -0.81 7.26
C LEU A 33 7.82 0.34 6.28
N SER A 34 6.77 0.88 5.68
CA SER A 34 6.82 2.04 4.78
C SER A 34 5.62 2.95 5.04
N ILE A 35 5.83 4.26 5.00
CA ILE A 35 4.77 5.27 4.93
C ILE A 35 4.99 6.10 3.69
N GLU A 36 3.98 6.16 2.82
CA GLU A 36 4.12 6.71 1.49
C GLU A 36 3.01 7.71 1.18
N TRP A 37 3.38 8.80 0.50
CA TRP A 37 2.47 9.78 -0.03
C TRP A 37 2.30 9.58 -1.54
N HIS A 38 1.06 9.63 -1.99
CA HIS A 38 0.67 9.52 -3.38
C HIS A 38 -0.17 10.74 -3.78
N ASP A 39 0.25 11.47 -4.82
CA ASP A 39 -0.42 12.63 -5.40
C ASP A 39 -0.22 12.66 -6.91
N PHE A 40 -1.15 12.08 -7.67
CA PHE A 40 -1.02 12.00 -9.12
C PHE A 40 -2.36 12.05 -9.84
N ARG A 41 -2.30 12.41 -11.12
CA ARG A 41 -3.40 12.23 -12.08
C ARG A 41 -3.02 11.13 -13.05
N THR A 42 -3.97 10.28 -13.39
CA THR A 42 -3.78 9.23 -14.39
C THR A 42 -4.83 9.34 -15.49
N GLN A 43 -4.45 9.15 -16.75
CA GLN A 43 -5.40 9.12 -17.87
C GLN A 43 -6.10 7.77 -18.03
N ARG A 44 -5.54 6.70 -17.46
CA ARG A 44 -6.08 5.35 -17.53
C ARG A 44 -6.21 4.79 -16.12
N ALA A 45 -7.03 3.77 -15.96
CA ALA A 45 -7.06 3.06 -14.69
C ALA A 45 -5.67 2.50 -14.40
N LEU A 46 -5.14 2.78 -13.21
CA LEU A 46 -3.87 2.25 -12.76
C LEU A 46 -4.14 0.90 -12.09
N ASP A 47 -3.35 -0.12 -12.44
CA ASP A 47 -3.30 -1.36 -11.70
C ASP A 47 -2.50 -1.14 -10.41
N TRP A 48 -3.22 -0.80 -9.35
CA TRP A 48 -2.64 -0.47 -8.06
C TRP A 48 -2.12 -1.72 -7.35
N GLY A 49 -2.70 -2.90 -7.61
CA GLY A 49 -2.31 -4.14 -6.93
C GLY A 49 -0.85 -4.53 -7.17
N ARG A 50 -0.25 -4.02 -8.25
CA ARG A 50 1.18 -4.20 -8.56
C ARG A 50 2.13 -3.52 -7.59
N SER A 51 1.67 -2.55 -6.78
CA SER A 51 2.50 -1.95 -5.74
C SER A 51 2.49 -2.76 -4.45
N PHE A 52 1.57 -3.71 -4.28
CA PHE A 52 1.41 -4.38 -3.00
C PHE A 52 2.51 -5.42 -2.76
N HIS A 53 3.03 -5.43 -1.54
CA HIS A 53 4.02 -6.41 -1.14
C HIS A 53 3.38 -7.75 -0.72
N PRO A 54 3.93 -8.90 -1.13
CA PRO A 54 3.51 -10.19 -0.60
C PRO A 54 3.63 -10.24 0.93
N HIS A 55 2.70 -10.94 1.59
CA HIS A 55 2.70 -11.09 3.04
C HIS A 55 2.74 -9.77 3.83
N SER A 56 2.05 -8.74 3.32
CA SER A 56 1.92 -7.43 3.98
C SER A 56 0.52 -7.20 4.55
N VAL A 57 0.43 -6.19 5.42
CA VAL A 57 -0.80 -5.50 5.77
C VAL A 57 -0.59 -4.03 5.41
N GLU A 58 -1.54 -3.46 4.69
CA GLU A 58 -1.47 -2.06 4.27
C GLU A 58 -2.75 -1.33 4.66
N PHE A 59 -2.59 -0.14 5.22
CA PHE A 59 -3.65 0.80 5.52
C PHE A 59 -3.59 1.93 4.50
N CYS A 60 -4.75 2.29 3.92
CA CYS A 60 -4.87 3.39 3.00
C CYS A 60 -5.77 4.47 3.59
N LEU A 61 -5.21 5.67 3.78
CA LEU A 61 -5.94 6.89 4.08
C LEU A 61 -6.21 7.61 2.75
N ASN A 62 -7.44 7.51 2.24
CA ASN A 62 -7.80 8.00 0.92
C ASN A 62 -8.40 9.41 1.01
N LEU A 63 -7.62 10.42 0.64
CA LEU A 63 -8.05 11.81 0.71
C LEU A 63 -8.89 12.19 -0.51
N ASP A 64 -8.41 11.85 -1.70
CA ASP A 64 -9.11 12.10 -2.96
C ASP A 64 -8.84 10.98 -3.98
N GLY A 65 -9.67 10.94 -5.01
CA GLY A 65 -9.67 9.94 -6.05
C GLY A 65 -10.38 8.65 -5.64
N ARG A 66 -10.74 7.84 -6.63
CA ARG A 66 -11.46 6.59 -6.42
C ARG A 66 -10.56 5.39 -6.68
N GLY A 67 -10.58 4.44 -5.76
CA GLY A 67 -9.89 3.16 -5.88
C GLY A 67 -10.76 2.00 -5.43
N ALA A 68 -10.31 0.79 -5.73
CA ALA A 68 -10.94 -0.42 -5.22
C ALA A 68 -9.90 -1.51 -5.02
N VAL A 69 -10.07 -2.30 -3.95
CA VAL A 69 -9.31 -3.53 -3.70
C VAL A 69 -10.30 -4.70 -3.68
N ARG A 70 -9.93 -5.81 -4.32
CA ARG A 70 -10.73 -7.03 -4.39
C ARG A 70 -9.92 -8.20 -3.82
N ALA A 71 -10.54 -8.90 -2.88
CA ALA A 71 -9.99 -10.09 -2.24
C ALA A 71 -11.11 -11.13 -2.08
N GLN A 72 -10.91 -12.35 -2.61
CA GLN A 72 -11.80 -13.50 -2.37
C GLN A 72 -13.31 -13.19 -2.50
N GLY A 73 -13.71 -12.52 -3.59
CA GLY A 73 -15.11 -12.14 -3.85
C GLY A 73 -15.62 -10.92 -3.07
N ARG A 74 -14.86 -10.40 -2.10
CA ARG A 74 -15.15 -9.14 -1.42
C ARG A 74 -14.48 -7.98 -2.15
N ARG A 75 -15.16 -6.83 -2.16
CA ARG A 75 -14.66 -5.58 -2.73
C ARG A 75 -14.72 -4.51 -1.65
N SER A 76 -13.61 -3.79 -1.49
CA SER A 76 -13.53 -2.59 -0.66
C SER A 76 -13.30 -1.39 -1.58
N ASP A 77 -14.20 -0.41 -1.52
CA ASP A 77 -14.10 0.82 -2.30
C ASP A 77 -13.41 1.91 -1.47
N TYR A 78 -12.44 2.56 -2.09
CA TYR A 78 -11.75 3.73 -1.56
C TYR A 78 -12.33 4.96 -2.26
N LEU A 79 -13.07 5.76 -1.52
CA LEU A 79 -13.73 6.97 -1.97
C LEU A 79 -13.09 8.18 -1.29
N PRO A 80 -13.23 9.40 -1.85
CA PRO A 80 -12.68 10.59 -1.20
C PRO A 80 -13.11 10.70 0.26
N GLY A 81 -12.14 10.90 1.15
CA GLY A 81 -12.35 11.06 2.59
C GLY A 81 -12.54 9.78 3.39
N ASN A 82 -12.36 8.59 2.81
CA ASN A 82 -12.45 7.33 3.55
C ASN A 82 -11.09 6.67 3.79
N SER A 83 -11.10 5.63 4.62
CA SER A 83 -9.93 4.80 4.88
C SER A 83 -10.30 3.33 4.95
N GLY A 84 -9.29 2.48 4.81
CA GLY A 84 -9.45 1.04 4.91
C GLY A 84 -8.10 0.35 5.00
N TYR A 85 -8.15 -0.96 5.10
CA TYR A 85 -6.95 -1.79 5.07
C TYR A 85 -7.18 -3.03 4.21
N TYR A 86 -6.09 -3.64 3.80
CA TYR A 86 -6.07 -4.92 3.11
C TYR A 86 -4.81 -5.70 3.52
N ALA A 87 -4.92 -7.02 3.49
CA ALA A 87 -3.83 -7.91 3.82
C ALA A 87 -3.53 -8.79 2.61
N VAL A 88 -2.27 -8.76 2.16
CA VAL A 88 -1.79 -9.64 1.10
C VAL A 88 -1.29 -10.93 1.75
N ALA A 89 -1.76 -12.05 1.23
CA ALA A 89 -1.31 -13.37 1.64
C ALA A 89 -0.41 -13.94 0.54
N ASP A 90 -0.53 -15.23 0.23
CA ASP A 90 0.16 -15.87 -0.88
C ASP A 90 -0.36 -15.36 -2.23
N GLU A 91 -1.68 -15.17 -2.34
CA GLU A 91 -2.33 -14.72 -3.56
C GLU A 91 -2.35 -13.19 -3.66
N PRO A 92 -1.94 -12.60 -4.80
CA PRO A 92 -1.99 -11.16 -5.00
C PRO A 92 -3.43 -10.65 -5.03
N LEU A 93 -3.64 -9.44 -4.51
CA LEU A 93 -4.94 -8.78 -4.57
C LEU A 93 -5.09 -8.01 -5.89
N SER A 94 -6.28 -8.01 -6.46
CA SER A 94 -6.60 -7.12 -7.58
C SER A 94 -6.99 -5.75 -7.01
N ALA A 95 -6.29 -4.70 -7.43
CA ALA A 95 -6.60 -3.34 -7.00
C ALA A 95 -6.44 -2.34 -8.14
N SER A 96 -7.22 -1.27 -8.10
CA SER A 96 -7.22 -0.26 -9.14
C SER A 96 -7.37 1.15 -8.59
N ARG A 97 -6.80 2.13 -9.31
CA ARG A 97 -7.12 3.56 -9.18
C ARG A 97 -7.83 4.02 -10.46
N GLN A 98 -8.93 4.75 -10.34
CA GLN A 98 -9.77 5.15 -11.46
C GLN A 98 -9.06 6.10 -12.43
N ALA A 99 -9.39 5.97 -13.71
CA ALA A 99 -8.92 6.88 -14.75
C ALA A 99 -9.46 8.29 -14.53
N HIS A 100 -8.70 9.30 -14.94
CA HIS A 100 -9.04 10.73 -14.94
C HIS A 100 -9.24 11.39 -13.58
N ASP A 101 -9.23 10.63 -12.50
CA ASP A 101 -9.23 11.16 -11.14
C ASP A 101 -7.86 11.75 -10.78
N HIS A 102 -7.89 12.69 -9.85
CA HIS A 102 -6.73 13.10 -9.06
C HIS A 102 -6.72 12.24 -7.81
N HIS A 103 -5.67 11.44 -7.63
CA HIS A 103 -5.51 10.56 -6.48
C HIS A 103 -4.62 11.23 -5.47
N GLN A 104 -5.12 11.37 -4.24
CA GLN A 104 -4.34 11.81 -3.09
C GLN A 104 -4.58 10.83 -1.95
N PHE A 105 -3.55 10.10 -1.54
CA PHE A 105 -3.67 9.12 -0.47
C PHE A 105 -2.34 8.84 0.21
N VAL A 106 -2.42 8.32 1.44
CA VAL A 106 -1.27 7.81 2.19
C VAL A 106 -1.43 6.31 2.36
N THR A 107 -0.37 5.55 2.08
CA THR A 107 -0.28 4.14 2.48
C THR A 107 0.64 3.98 3.68
N LEU A 108 0.23 3.17 4.64
CA LEU A 108 1.06 2.68 5.73
C LEU A 108 1.15 1.17 5.56
N GLU A 109 2.35 0.69 5.33
CA GLU A 109 2.59 -0.66 4.85
C GLU A 109 3.50 -1.38 5.82
N PHE A 110 3.10 -2.58 6.22
CA PHE A 110 3.83 -3.38 7.18
C PHE A 110 4.00 -4.80 6.68
N SER A 111 5.22 -5.32 6.77
CA SER A 111 5.45 -6.76 6.62
C SER A 111 4.90 -7.50 7.84
N ARG A 112 4.39 -8.72 7.65
CA ARG A 112 3.94 -9.57 8.78
C ARG A 112 5.04 -9.80 9.82
N ASN A 113 6.28 -9.98 9.38
CA ASN A 113 7.42 -10.16 10.28
C ASN A 113 7.69 -8.92 11.13
N HIS A 114 7.55 -7.72 10.55
CA HIS A 114 7.65 -6.47 11.32
C HIS A 114 6.57 -6.43 12.40
N LEU A 115 5.30 -6.64 12.03
CA LEU A 115 4.19 -6.64 12.97
C LEU A 115 4.36 -7.68 14.07
N GLN A 116 4.78 -8.90 13.74
CA GLN A 116 4.99 -9.96 14.73
C GLN A 116 6.01 -9.56 15.79
N LYS A 117 7.13 -8.94 15.39
CA LYS A 117 8.14 -8.45 16.33
C LYS A 117 7.62 -7.35 17.24
N GLN A 118 6.81 -6.43 16.69
CA GLN A 118 6.23 -5.34 17.47
C GLN A 118 5.16 -5.86 18.43
N PHE A 119 4.28 -6.76 18.01
CA PHE A 119 3.18 -7.22 18.86
C PHE A 119 3.64 -8.17 19.96
N VAL A 120 4.53 -9.14 19.69
CA VAL A 120 5.02 -10.07 20.72
C VAL A 120 5.66 -9.35 21.90
N GLN A 121 6.29 -8.19 21.65
CA GLN A 121 6.94 -7.41 22.70
C GLN A 121 5.96 -6.49 23.46
N ASN A 122 4.77 -6.24 22.92
CA ASN A 122 3.84 -5.22 23.41
C ASN A 122 2.39 -5.77 23.51
N GLU A 123 2.20 -7.07 23.70
CA GLU A 123 0.86 -7.68 23.80
C GLU A 123 0.03 -7.05 24.92
N ALA A 124 0.68 -6.66 26.01
CA ALA A 124 0.05 -6.00 27.15
C ALA A 124 -0.47 -4.58 26.84
N ASP A 125 -0.02 -3.96 25.75
CA ASP A 125 -0.41 -2.61 25.33
C ASP A 125 -1.55 -2.63 24.30
N LEU A 126 -2.03 -3.81 23.88
CA LEU A 126 -3.15 -3.94 22.96
C LEU A 126 -4.48 -3.72 23.70
N GLU A 127 -5.34 -2.90 23.11
CA GLU A 127 -6.73 -2.77 23.57
C GLU A 127 -7.47 -4.11 23.37
N PRO A 128 -8.30 -4.54 24.34
CA PRO A 128 -9.12 -5.74 24.20
C PRO A 128 -10.18 -5.59 23.10
N GLU A 129 -10.54 -6.70 22.44
CA GLU A 129 -11.58 -6.77 21.39
C GLU A 129 -13.00 -6.46 21.89
#